data_AF-A0A966K2C0-F1
#
_entry.id   AF-A0A966K2C0-F1
#
_cell.length_a   1.000
_cell.length_b   1.000
_cell.length_c   1.000
_cell.angle_alpha   90.00
_cell.angle_beta   90.00
_cell.angle_gamma   90.00
#
_symmetry.space_group_name_H-M   'P 1'
#
loop_
_entity.id
_entity.type
_entity.pdbx_description
1 polymer ?
#
loop_
_entity_poly.entity_id
_entity_poly.type
_entity_poly.pdbx_seq_one_letter_code
_entity_poly.pdbx_strand_id
1 'polypeptide(L)'
;MSAPELSQDEQEALVVQWLKACPGFFERHAEVLQEVRLKDPNSDRAISLQERQMHLLRSQNQELNLRLNEMLRFGSRNDKT
;
A
#
# COMPACT_ATOMS: atom_id res chain seq x y z
N MET A 1 -9.81 39.12 8.77
CA MET A 1 -8.55 38.36 8.95
C MET A 1 -8.62 37.21 7.97
N SER A 2 -7.84 37.22 6.89
CA SER A 2 -7.74 36.05 6.00
C SER A 2 -7.04 34.94 6.75
N ALA A 3 -7.60 33.73 6.70
CA ALA A 3 -6.92 32.54 7.19
C ALA A 3 -5.54 32.43 6.50
N PRO A 4 -4.49 32.00 7.22
CA PRO A 4 -3.22 31.71 6.57
C PRO A 4 -3.47 30.64 5.49
N GLU A 5 -3.08 30.94 4.26
CA GLU A 5 -3.09 29.95 3.18
C GLU A 5 -2.05 28.88 3.54
N LEU A 6 -2.54 27.69 3.90
CA LEU A 6 -1.69 26.55 4.18
C LEU A 6 -0.88 26.20 2.93
N SER A 7 0.41 25.90 3.12
CA SER A 7 1.23 25.34 2.04
C SER A 7 0.66 24.01 1.56
N GLN A 8 0.98 23.62 0.33
CA GLN A 8 0.52 22.36 -0.24
C GLN A 8 0.92 21.15 0.65
N ASP A 9 2.15 21.14 1.16
CA ASP A 9 2.66 20.09 2.03
C ASP A 9 1.86 19.98 3.35
N GLU A 10 1.46 21.12 3.93
CA GLU A 10 0.63 21.14 5.14
C GLU A 10 -0.78 20.62 4.87
N GLN A 11 -1.35 20.95 3.70
CA GLN A 11 -2.65 20.42 3.29
C GLN A 11 -2.59 18.90 3.09
N GLU A 12 -1.53 18.41 2.42
CA GLU A 12 -1.30 16.98 2.24
C GLU A 12 -1.17 16.25 3.58
N ALA A 13 -0.41 16.81 4.52
CA ALA A 13 -0.25 16.24 5.87
C ALA A 13 -1.59 16.14 6.62
N LEU A 14 -2.44 17.16 6.51
CA LEU A 14 -3.78 17.16 7.12
C LEU A 14 -4.69 16.10 6.49
N VAL A 15 -4.69 15.98 5.16
CA VAL A 15 -5.46 14.94 4.45
C VAL A 15 -5.02 13.55 4.91
N VAL A 16 -3.71 13.31 5.01
CA VAL A 16 -3.16 12.03 5.50
C VAL A 16 -3.63 11.74 6.93
N GLN A 17 -3.55 12.73 7.82
CA GLN A 17 -3.98 12.56 9.20
C GLN A 17 -5.49 12.26 9.29
N TRP A 18 -6.30 12.98 8.52
CA TRP A 18 -7.74 12.82 8.52
C TRP A 18 -8.17 11.47 7.96
N LEU A 19 -7.59 11.02 6.84
CA LEU A 19 -7.87 9.69 6.28
C LEU A 19 -7.52 8.56 7.24
N LYS A 20 -6.43 8.69 8.02
CA LYS A 20 -6.08 7.73 9.08
C LYS A 20 -7.08 7.71 10.23
N ALA A 21 -7.64 8.86 10.60
CA ALA A 21 -8.64 8.97 11.66
C ALA A 21 -10.03 8.48 11.20
N CYS A 22 -10.29 8.42 9.89
CA CYS A 22 -11.57 8.03 9.31
C CYS A 22 -11.45 6.80 8.37
N PRO A 23 -11.18 5.58 8.90
CA PRO A 23 -10.94 4.39 8.07
C PRO A 23 -12.10 4.01 7.15
N GLY A 24 -13.35 4.24 7.58
CA GLY A 24 -14.55 3.97 6.75
C GLY A 24 -14.80 5.01 5.64
N PHE A 25 -13.89 5.95 5.38
CA PHE A 25 -14.06 6.95 4.32
C PHE A 25 -14.30 6.30 2.95
N PHE A 26 -13.44 5.36 2.55
CA PHE A 26 -13.56 4.69 1.25
C PHE A 26 -14.73 3.70 1.18
N GLU A 27 -15.30 3.28 2.32
CA GLU A 27 -16.54 2.49 2.35
C GLU A 27 -17.75 3.37 2.02
N ARG A 28 -17.77 4.61 2.52
CA ARG A 28 -18.83 5.59 2.25
C ARG A 28 -18.69 6.27 0.89
N HIS A 29 -17.47 6.32 0.35
CA HIS A 29 -17.10 6.98 -0.90
C HIS A 29 -16.39 5.99 -1.83
N ALA A 30 -17.07 4.88 -2.15
CA ALA A 30 -16.51 3.80 -2.96
C ALA A 30 -16.16 4.26 -4.39
N GLU A 31 -16.89 5.25 -4.91
CA GLU A 31 -16.64 5.90 -6.20
C GLU A 31 -15.26 6.54 -6.28
N VAL A 32 -14.82 7.22 -5.21
CA VAL A 32 -13.49 7.86 -5.14
C VAL A 32 -12.39 6.82 -5.26
N LEU A 33 -12.59 5.64 -4.66
CA LEU A 33 -11.62 4.56 -4.73
C LEU A 33 -11.40 4.05 -6.16
N GLN A 34 -12.44 4.09 -7.01
CA GLN A 34 -12.36 3.70 -8.43
C GLN A 34 -11.73 4.79 -9.31
N GLU A 35 -11.93 6.06 -8.93
CA GLU A 35 -11.40 7.22 -9.65
C GLU A 35 -9.92 7.47 -9.36
N VAL A 36 -9.43 7.11 -8.17
CA VAL A 36 -8.01 7.24 -7.81
C VAL A 36 -7.18 6.26 -8.64
N ARG A 37 -6.51 6.83 -9.65
CA ARG A 37 -5.56 6.15 -10.52
C ARG A 37 -4.14 6.49 -10.10
N LEU A 38 -3.32 5.46 -9.95
CA LEU A 38 -1.91 5.58 -9.61
C LEU A 38 -1.08 5.12 -10.80
N LYS A 39 0.05 5.76 -11.03
CA LYS A 39 1.02 5.26 -12.01
C LYS A 39 1.56 3.92 -11.52
N ASP A 40 1.50 2.89 -12.35
CA ASP A 40 2.10 1.60 -12.04
C ASP A 40 3.63 1.75 -11.96
N PRO A 41 4.31 1.27 -10.90
CA PRO A 41 5.77 1.29 -10.85
C PRO A 41 6.44 0.37 -11.88
N ASN A 42 5.73 -0.63 -12.42
CA ASN A 42 6.26 -1.63 -13.36
C ASN A 42 5.75 -1.45 -14.81
N SER A 43 4.80 -0.56 -15.03
CA SER A 43 4.17 -0.32 -16.33
C SER A 43 3.89 1.17 -16.51
N ASP A 44 3.87 1.68 -17.75
CA ASP A 44 3.44 3.07 -18.00
C ASP A 44 1.90 3.22 -17.97
N ARG A 45 1.19 2.22 -17.47
CA ARG A 45 -0.27 2.20 -17.33
C ARG A 45 -0.71 2.72 -15.97
N ALA A 46 -1.89 3.33 -15.95
CA ALA A 46 -2.54 3.75 -14.72
C ALA A 46 -3.34 2.58 -14.11
N ILE A 47 -3.00 2.20 -12.88
CA ILE A 47 -3.69 1.17 -12.11
C ILE A 47 -4.57 1.80 -11.04
N SER A 48 -5.64 1.12 -10.65
CA SER A 48 -6.46 1.54 -9.51
C SER A 48 -5.70 1.40 -8.19
N LEU A 49 -6.11 2.16 -7.18
CA LEU A 49 -5.57 2.05 -5.82
C LEU A 49 -5.74 0.62 -5.24
N GLN A 50 -6.86 -0.05 -5.54
CA GLN A 50 -7.11 -1.43 -5.12
C GLN A 50 -6.12 -2.43 -5.75
N GLU A 51 -5.87 -2.31 -7.05
CA GLU A 51 -4.89 -3.15 -7.75
C GLU A 51 -3.49 -2.96 -7.16
N ARG A 52 -3.11 -1.72 -6.84
CA ARG A 52 -1.83 -1.44 -6.18
C ARG A 52 -1.74 -2.11 -4.80
N GLN A 53 -2.79 -2.04 -3.99
CA GLN A 53 -2.83 -2.71 -2.68
C GLN A 53 -2.71 -4.23 -2.82
N MET A 54 -3.43 -4.84 -3.76
CA MET A 54 -3.34 -6.27 -4.03
C MET A 54 -1.93 -6.68 -4.51
N HIS A 55 -1.30 -5.87 -5.34
CA HIS A 55 0.09 -6.10 -5.78
C HIS A 55 1.06 -6.12 -4.60
N LEU A 56 0.93 -5.17 -3.66
CA LEU A 56 1.77 -5.12 -2.46
C LEU A 56 1.58 -6.37 -1.60
N LEU A 57 0.34 -6.79 -1.37
CA LEU A 57 0.04 -8.00 -0.59
C LEU A 57 0.61 -9.26 -1.24
N ARG A 58 0.49 -9.40 -2.56
CA ARG A 58 1.08 -10.52 -3.31
C ARG A 58 2.60 -10.54 -3.20
N SER A 59 3.25 -9.39 -3.32
CA SER A 59 4.70 -9.25 -3.17
C SER A 59 5.17 -9.67 -1.77
N GLN A 60 4.50 -9.19 -0.72
CA GLN A 60 4.79 -9.58 0.66
C GLN A 60 4.60 -11.09 0.89
N ASN A 61 3.53 -11.67 0.34
CA ASN A 61 3.29 -13.11 0.45
C ASN A 61 4.39 -13.93 -0.25
N GLN A 62 4.83 -13.50 -1.43
CA GLN A 62 5.93 -14.13 -2.15
C GLN A 62 7.24 -14.07 -1.36
N GLU A 63 7.56 -12.91 -0.77
CA GLU A 63 8.75 -12.75 0.07
C GLU A 63 8.72 -13.66 1.30
N LEU A 64 7.58 -13.74 1.99
CA LEU A 64 7.40 -14.65 3.12
C LEU A 64 7.57 -16.11 2.71
N ASN A 65 7.00 -16.54 1.59
CA ASN A 65 7.16 -17.90 1.08
C ASN A 65 8.62 -18.23 0.73
N LEU A 66 9.39 -17.26 0.20
CA LEU A 66 10.81 -17.46 -0.06
C LEU A 66 11.59 -17.69 1.24
N ARG A 67 11.36 -16.85 2.26
CA ARG A 67 11.99 -17.00 3.58
C ARG A 67 11.65 -18.34 4.23
N LEU A 68 10.39 -18.79 4.16
CA LEU A 68 9.98 -20.10 4.67
C LEU A 68 10.71 -21.25 3.96
N ASN A 69 10.79 -21.21 2.63
CA ASN A 69 11.51 -22.22 1.87
C ASN A 69 13.01 -22.25 2.21
N GLU A 70 13.61 -21.09 2.45
CA GLU A 70 15.00 -20.98 2.87
C GLU A 70 15.21 -21.62 4.27
N MET A 71 14.33 -21.33 5.22
CA MET A 71 14.36 -21.96 6.54
C MET A 71 14.21 -23.48 6.48
N LEU A 72 13.30 -24.00 5.66
CA LEU A 72 13.12 -25.45 5.47
C LEU A 72 14.38 -26.10 4.86
N ARG A 73 15.03 -25.42 3.91
CA ARG A 73 16.30 -25.89 3.33
C ARG A 73 17.41 -25.96 4.37
N PHE A 74 17.53 -24.95 5.24
CA PHE A 74 18.51 -24.97 6.32
C PHE A 74 18.20 -26.05 7.36
N GLY A 75 16.93 -26.21 7.75
CA GLY A 75 16.49 -27.29 8.65
C GLY A 75 16.84 -28.68 8.10
N SER A 76 16.57 -28.93 6.81
CA SER A 76 16.90 -30.21 6.18
C SER A 76 18.41 -30.46 6.04
N ARG A 77 19.22 -29.40 5.92
CA ARG A 77 20.69 -29.52 5.90
C ARG A 77 21.25 -29.78 7.29
N ASN A 78 20.70 -29.13 8.32
CA ASN A 78 21.13 -29.30 9.71
C ASN A 78 20.77 -30.69 10.25
N ASP A 79 19.62 -31.25 9.86
CA ASP A 79 19.17 -32.60 10.26
C ASP A 79 20.02 -33.74 9.64
N LYS A 80 20.83 -33.42 8.62
CA LYS A 80 21.75 -34.37 7.95
C LYS A 80 23.20 -34.27 8.43
N THR A 81 23.46 -33.47 9.47
CA THR A 81 24.80 -33.27 10.07
C THR A 81 24.77 -33.72 11.52
#